data_AF-A0A7C4TBH1-F1
#
_entry.id   AF-A0A7C4TBH1-F1
#
_cell.length_a   1.000
_cell.length_b   1.000
_cell.length_c   1.000
_cell.angle_alpha   90.00
_cell.angle_beta   90.00
_cell.angle_gamma   90.00
#
_symmetry.space_group_name_H-M   'P 1'
#
loop_
_entity.id
_entity.type
_entity.pdbx_description
1 polymer ?
#
loop_
_entity_poly.entity_id
_entity_poly.type
_entity_poly.pdbx_seq_one_letter_code
_entity_poly.pdbx_strand_id
1 'polypeptide(L)'
;MEKDEIQKMEISYAKTGGLSIIFFCILIEIVFLIGWLLKFMLVPGILPVIIGVLLILGIIIYLLSRKNFYSPIMSYIVTTVTALILTICLGFVKPEIRTPFFLIYFYIVLHSAYSLGIKNGLYTIIFIDTAYAIMTILTKNLYSESNPGLEFTKLILFTIINFLIVIEFDRNILRLRRLREVLQHAEKGEFSGRFVDENRYDEIYFLGKCVNNLLEFLLKMAKSIGEISQNLNNISTQMASVANEISTSVSEVDTTTRKMAEGVNQQHRQLDKSINISKSLNEINLKVVNSIKLVAGQSSKFLTNLTDVLNKSDQINKNIEIIGERYEYLIGLMAKLQDVSNTISTIIETINNISEKINILSLNASIEAARAGEYGRGFSIVADEVKKLADSTQNSATEIDKIIKEMTDSIRIVSESSEAVKKVINEGSFVVKATAESLTEISSGVNELNNAVKEITEVITHEGKELENMIKQVEESFIISRENSEAAEKILAALEEQAGAVEEFAGVSQNLLSLVNQLKEITKILKL
;
A
#
# COMPACT_ATOMS: atom_id res chain seq x y z
N MET A 1 3.94 54.85 -38.37
CA MET A 1 3.04 54.89 -39.54
C MET A 1 3.83 54.40 -40.74
N GLU A 2 3.34 53.37 -41.42
CA GLU A 2 3.84 53.03 -42.76
C GLU A 2 3.63 54.22 -43.69
N LYS A 3 4.54 54.40 -44.65
CA LYS A 3 4.54 55.47 -45.65
C LYS A 3 3.17 55.59 -46.37
N ASP A 4 2.48 54.45 -46.50
CA ASP A 4 1.16 54.31 -47.10
C ASP A 4 0.02 54.95 -46.28
N GLU A 5 0.08 54.91 -44.95
CA GLU A 5 -0.94 55.56 -44.11
C GLU A 5 -0.83 57.08 -44.14
N ILE A 6 0.40 57.61 -44.22
CA ILE A 6 0.65 59.04 -44.41
C ILE A 6 0.07 59.46 -45.76
N GLN A 7 0.33 58.69 -46.82
CA GLN A 7 -0.19 58.99 -48.15
C GLN A 7 -1.72 58.91 -48.20
N LYS A 8 -2.35 57.92 -47.54
CA LYS A 8 -3.82 57.82 -47.42
C LYS A 8 -4.42 58.98 -46.64
N MET A 9 -3.76 59.41 -45.56
CA MET A 9 -4.16 60.57 -44.77
C MET A 9 -4.09 61.85 -45.62
N GLU A 10 -3.00 62.07 -46.35
CA GLU A 10 -2.83 63.21 -47.27
C GLU A 10 -3.86 63.21 -48.41
N ILE A 11 -4.17 62.04 -48.99
CA ILE A 11 -5.23 61.89 -50.00
C ILE A 11 -6.62 62.17 -49.40
N SER A 12 -6.87 61.75 -48.16
CA SER A 12 -8.12 62.02 -47.45
C SER A 12 -8.31 63.52 -47.21
N TYR A 13 -7.24 64.20 -46.77
CA TYR A 13 -7.21 65.65 -46.59
C TYR A 13 -7.40 66.39 -47.90
N ALA A 14 -6.80 65.92 -48.99
CA ALA A 14 -6.98 66.45 -50.33
C ALA A 14 -8.44 66.37 -50.80
N LYS A 15 -9.10 65.22 -50.56
CA LYS A 15 -10.50 65.00 -50.93
C LYS A 15 -11.45 65.88 -50.12
N THR A 16 -11.24 65.95 -48.80
CA THR A 16 -12.03 66.81 -47.91
C THR A 16 -11.77 68.29 -48.21
N GLY A 17 -10.54 68.67 -48.55
CA GLY A 17 -10.20 70.01 -49.02
C GLY A 17 -10.95 70.40 -50.29
N GLY A 18 -10.92 69.55 -51.32
CA GLY A 18 -11.68 69.78 -52.56
C GLY A 18 -13.20 69.89 -52.33
N LEU A 19 -13.77 69.00 -51.52
CA LEU A 19 -15.19 69.05 -51.13
C LEU A 19 -15.52 70.31 -50.33
N SER A 20 -14.64 70.72 -49.42
CA SER A 20 -14.82 71.94 -48.63
C SER A 20 -14.87 73.18 -49.51
N ILE A 21 -14.01 73.26 -50.52
CA ILE A 21 -13.99 74.36 -51.50
C ILE A 21 -15.28 74.38 -52.31
N ILE A 22 -15.75 73.22 -52.78
CA ILE A 22 -17.03 73.13 -53.51
C ILE A 22 -18.19 73.58 -52.64
N PHE A 23 -18.29 73.04 -51.42
CA PHE A 23 -19.35 73.41 -50.47
C PHE A 23 -19.29 74.89 -50.12
N PHE A 24 -18.09 75.42 -49.98
CA PHE A 24 -17.82 76.81 -49.69
C PHE A 24 -18.24 77.73 -50.85
N CYS A 25 -17.93 77.37 -52.10
CA CYS A 25 -18.40 78.09 -53.29
C CYS A 25 -19.93 78.12 -53.37
N ILE A 26 -20.59 76.99 -53.09
CA ILE A 26 -22.05 76.88 -53.04
C ILE A 26 -22.63 77.77 -51.92
N LEU A 27 -22.02 77.76 -50.74
CA LEU A 27 -22.45 78.59 -49.61
C LEU A 27 -22.33 80.08 -49.94
N ILE A 28 -21.22 80.49 -50.55
CA ILE A 28 -21.02 81.85 -51.06
C ILE A 28 -22.11 82.20 -52.08
N GLU A 29 -22.38 81.32 -53.03
CA GLU A 29 -23.41 81.52 -54.06
C GLU A 29 -24.78 81.75 -53.43
N ILE A 30 -25.14 80.95 -52.42
CA ILE A 30 -26.38 81.09 -51.67
C ILE A 30 -26.42 82.44 -50.92
N VAL A 31 -25.34 82.82 -50.24
CA VAL A 31 -25.27 84.11 -49.50
C VAL A 31 -25.42 85.29 -50.43
N PHE A 32 -24.77 85.26 -51.60
CA PHE A 32 -24.90 86.32 -52.60
C PHE A 32 -26.27 86.33 -53.27
N LEU A 33 -26.86 85.16 -53.55
CA LEU A 33 -28.21 85.05 -54.11
C LEU A 33 -29.24 85.62 -53.14
N ILE A 34 -29.15 85.28 -51.85
CA ILE A 34 -29.99 85.82 -50.78
C ILE A 34 -29.76 87.33 -50.60
N GLY A 35 -28.51 87.79 -50.60
CA GLY A 35 -28.15 89.20 -50.47
C GLY A 35 -28.67 90.05 -51.63
N TRP A 36 -28.68 89.50 -52.85
CA TRP A 36 -29.29 90.12 -54.03
C TRP A 36 -30.82 90.14 -53.94
N LEU A 37 -31.45 89.03 -53.55
CA LEU A 37 -32.91 88.90 -53.39
C LEU A 37 -33.47 89.87 -52.34
N LEU A 38 -32.74 90.07 -51.24
CA LEU A 38 -33.10 90.99 -50.15
C LEU A 38 -32.73 92.46 -50.44
N LYS A 39 -32.19 92.77 -51.63
CA LYS A 39 -31.65 94.11 -52.01
C LYS A 39 -30.61 94.67 -51.04
N PHE A 40 -30.01 93.82 -50.20
CA PHE A 40 -29.02 94.22 -49.21
C PHE A 40 -27.61 94.32 -49.80
N MET A 41 -27.36 93.67 -50.95
CA MET A 41 -26.08 93.74 -51.67
C MET A 41 -26.29 94.09 -53.15
N LEU A 42 -25.60 95.14 -53.61
CA LEU A 42 -25.37 95.38 -55.04
C LEU A 42 -24.31 94.36 -55.49
N VAL A 43 -24.75 93.22 -56.01
CA VAL A 43 -23.85 92.22 -56.59
C VAL A 43 -23.39 92.74 -57.95
N PRO A 44 -22.07 93.01 -58.16
CA PRO A 44 -21.56 93.36 -59.48
C PRO A 44 -21.84 92.19 -60.43
N GLY A 45 -22.29 92.44 -61.66
CA GLY A 45 -22.63 91.38 -62.63
C GLY A 45 -21.49 90.40 -62.99
N ILE A 46 -20.27 90.70 -62.54
CA ILE A 46 -19.05 89.89 -62.71
C ILE A 46 -18.94 88.78 -61.64
N LEU A 47 -19.59 88.95 -60.48
CA LEU A 47 -19.39 88.08 -59.33
C LEU A 47 -19.90 86.63 -59.50
N PRO A 48 -21.07 86.38 -60.14
CA PRO A 48 -21.55 85.02 -60.42
C PRO A 48 -20.61 84.25 -61.36
N VAL A 49 -19.98 84.97 -62.30
CA VAL A 49 -18.99 84.38 -63.24
C VAL A 49 -17.76 83.91 -62.47
N ILE A 50 -17.29 84.70 -61.49
CA ILE A 50 -16.11 84.32 -60.69
C ILE A 50 -16.43 83.15 -59.73
N ILE A 51 -17.63 83.12 -59.14
CA ILE A 51 -18.05 81.98 -58.30
C ILE A 51 -18.17 80.71 -59.15
N GLY A 52 -18.71 80.80 -60.38
CA GLY A 52 -18.73 79.69 -61.33
C GLY A 52 -17.32 79.17 -61.67
N VAL A 53 -16.34 80.06 -61.85
CA VAL A 53 -14.93 79.68 -62.05
C VAL A 53 -14.36 78.98 -60.81
N LEU A 54 -14.64 79.47 -59.60
CA LEU A 54 -14.23 78.81 -58.35
C LEU A 54 -14.86 77.43 -58.17
N LEU A 55 -16.12 77.26 -58.56
CA LEU A 55 -16.85 75.99 -58.51
C LEU A 55 -16.25 74.98 -59.48
N ILE A 56 -15.96 75.38 -60.72
CA ILE A 56 -15.27 74.55 -61.72
C ILE A 56 -13.88 74.17 -61.22
N LEU A 57 -13.13 75.13 -60.65
CA LEU A 57 -11.80 74.88 -60.14
C LEU A 57 -11.82 73.93 -58.94
N GLY A 58 -12.79 74.07 -58.02
CA GLY A 58 -13.05 73.14 -56.92
C GLY A 58 -13.38 71.72 -57.40
N ILE A 59 -14.21 71.60 -58.44
CA ILE A 59 -14.55 70.32 -59.08
C ILE A 59 -13.30 69.69 -59.71
N ILE A 60 -12.47 70.47 -60.41
CA ILE A 60 -11.21 70.01 -61.00
C ILE A 60 -10.27 69.48 -59.92
N ILE A 61 -10.11 70.22 -58.82
CA ILE A 61 -9.26 69.82 -57.68
C ILE A 61 -9.77 68.54 -57.04
N TYR A 62 -11.08 68.41 -56.84
CA TYR A 62 -11.71 67.20 -56.32
C TYR A 62 -11.50 65.99 -57.24
N LEU A 63 -11.63 66.17 -58.55
CA LEU A 63 -11.39 65.12 -59.55
C LEU A 63 -9.91 64.70 -59.62
N LEU A 64 -8.99 65.66 -59.54
CA LEU A 64 -7.53 65.41 -59.49
C LEU A 64 -7.14 64.66 -58.20
N SER A 65 -7.76 65.03 -57.06
CA SER A 65 -7.59 64.33 -55.79
C SER A 65 -8.09 62.88 -55.84
N ARG A 66 -9.18 62.61 -56.57
CA ARG A 66 -9.71 61.25 -56.75
C ARG A 66 -8.80 60.34 -57.58
N LYS A 67 -7.97 60.88 -58.47
CA LYS A 67 -7.01 60.13 -59.31
C LYS A 67 -5.63 59.91 -58.67
N ASN A 68 -5.47 60.14 -57.36
CA ASN A 68 -4.20 60.01 -56.61
C ASN A 68 -3.05 60.88 -57.13
N PHE A 69 -3.33 61.94 -57.90
CA PHE A 69 -2.32 62.85 -58.45
C PHE A 69 -1.91 63.97 -57.47
N TYR A 70 -1.95 63.68 -56.17
CA TYR A 70 -1.78 64.69 -55.11
C TYR A 70 -0.34 64.71 -54.62
N SER A 71 0.37 65.79 -54.94
CA SER A 71 1.69 66.14 -54.37
C SER A 71 1.50 67.13 -53.22
N PRO A 72 2.37 67.19 -52.20
CA PRO A 72 2.32 68.21 -51.14
C PRO A 72 2.17 69.64 -51.70
N ILE A 73 2.78 69.90 -52.87
CA ILE A 73 2.71 71.18 -53.60
C ILE A 73 1.29 71.51 -54.06
N MET A 74 0.46 70.52 -54.40
CA MET A 74 -0.92 70.75 -54.83
C MET A 74 -1.76 71.42 -53.75
N SER A 75 -1.49 71.12 -52.47
CA SER A 75 -2.21 71.76 -51.36
C SER A 75 -1.91 73.27 -51.26
N TYR A 76 -0.65 73.66 -51.48
CA TYR A 76 -0.22 75.06 -51.60
C TYR A 76 -0.83 75.72 -52.85
N ILE A 77 -0.87 75.02 -53.99
CA ILE A 77 -1.49 75.54 -55.22
C ILE A 77 -2.99 75.78 -55.02
N VAL A 78 -3.69 74.85 -54.38
CA VAL A 78 -5.13 74.95 -54.16
C VAL A 78 -5.46 76.11 -53.22
N THR A 79 -4.76 76.21 -52.10
CA THR A 79 -4.93 77.31 -51.13
C THR A 79 -4.56 78.66 -51.72
N THR A 80 -3.49 78.74 -52.52
CA THR A 80 -3.13 79.99 -53.22
C THR A 80 -4.16 80.39 -54.25
N VAL A 81 -4.60 79.48 -55.12
CA VAL A 81 -5.54 79.83 -56.18
C VAL A 81 -6.88 80.24 -55.59
N THR A 82 -7.37 79.54 -54.56
CA THR A 82 -8.61 79.92 -53.87
C THR A 82 -8.49 81.27 -53.17
N ALA A 83 -7.38 81.52 -52.44
CA ALA A 83 -7.12 82.82 -51.82
C ALA A 83 -6.98 83.95 -52.84
N LEU A 84 -6.29 83.71 -53.97
CA LEU A 84 -6.10 84.69 -55.04
C LEU A 84 -7.43 85.07 -55.68
N ILE A 85 -8.24 84.08 -56.07
CA ILE A 85 -9.52 84.34 -56.71
C ILE A 85 -10.46 85.08 -55.76
N LEU A 86 -10.53 84.66 -54.49
CA LEU A 86 -11.33 85.36 -53.47
C LEU A 86 -10.88 86.82 -53.28
N THR A 87 -9.56 87.05 -53.30
CA THR A 87 -9.00 88.40 -53.17
C THR A 87 -9.29 89.25 -54.40
N ILE A 88 -9.26 88.68 -55.60
CA ILE A 88 -9.69 89.34 -56.83
C ILE A 88 -11.19 89.69 -56.77
N CYS A 89 -12.05 88.79 -56.28
CA CYS A 89 -13.47 89.06 -56.07
C CYS A 89 -13.70 90.27 -55.18
N LEU A 90 -12.97 90.35 -54.07
CA LEU A 90 -13.08 91.44 -53.10
C LEU A 90 -12.66 92.79 -53.67
N GLY A 91 -11.78 92.79 -54.67
CA GLY A 91 -11.38 94.01 -55.37
C GLY A 91 -12.55 94.74 -56.04
N PHE A 92 -13.59 94.00 -56.47
CA PHE A 92 -14.81 94.54 -57.10
C PHE A 92 -15.92 94.91 -56.11
N VAL A 93 -15.73 94.61 -54.81
CA VAL A 93 -16.69 94.92 -53.75
C VAL A 93 -16.30 96.24 -53.08
N LYS A 94 -17.30 97.09 -52.81
CA LYS A 94 -17.10 98.35 -52.08
C LYS A 94 -16.46 98.08 -50.70
N PRO A 95 -15.50 98.93 -50.25
CA PRO A 95 -14.78 98.73 -48.98
C PRO A 95 -15.68 98.48 -47.77
N GLU A 96 -16.83 99.14 -47.68
CA GLU A 96 -17.80 99.03 -46.56
C GLU A 96 -18.33 97.60 -46.36
N ILE A 97 -18.38 96.80 -47.43
CA ILE A 97 -18.98 95.47 -47.44
C ILE A 97 -17.89 94.37 -47.40
N ARG A 98 -16.60 94.71 -47.32
CA ARG A 98 -15.49 93.72 -47.32
C ARG A 98 -15.33 92.96 -45.99
N THR A 99 -15.74 93.55 -44.87
CA THR A 99 -15.56 92.98 -43.52
C THR A 99 -16.10 91.54 -43.32
N PRO A 100 -17.32 91.17 -43.75
CA PRO A 100 -17.83 89.80 -43.61
C PRO A 100 -16.98 88.74 -44.32
N PHE A 101 -16.18 89.11 -45.34
CA PHE A 101 -15.31 88.18 -46.04
C PHE A 101 -14.06 87.80 -45.24
N PHE A 102 -13.75 88.48 -44.13
CA PHE A 102 -12.72 87.99 -43.21
C PHE A 102 -13.12 86.65 -42.57
N LEU A 103 -14.41 86.37 -42.33
CA LEU A 103 -14.84 85.05 -41.86
C LEU A 103 -14.47 83.92 -42.82
N ILE A 104 -14.46 84.24 -44.11
CA ILE A 104 -14.06 83.31 -45.16
C ILE A 104 -12.55 83.08 -45.11
N TYR A 105 -11.76 84.15 -45.02
CA TYR A 105 -10.32 84.02 -44.88
C TYR A 105 -9.96 83.25 -43.60
N PHE A 106 -10.67 83.49 -42.49
CA PHE A 106 -10.52 82.71 -41.25
C PHE A 106 -10.75 81.22 -41.49
N TYR A 107 -11.81 80.87 -42.21
CA TYR A 107 -12.11 79.48 -42.56
C TYR A 107 -11.01 78.85 -43.40
N ILE A 108 -10.49 79.55 -44.41
CA ILE A 108 -9.44 79.04 -45.30
C ILE A 108 -8.14 78.79 -44.51
N VAL A 109 -7.74 79.75 -43.67
CA VAL A 109 -6.56 79.61 -42.80
C VAL A 109 -6.75 78.45 -41.82
N LEU A 110 -7.89 78.42 -41.10
CA LEU A 110 -8.19 77.37 -40.14
C LEU A 110 -8.20 75.98 -40.80
N HIS A 111 -8.86 75.86 -41.95
CA HIS A 111 -8.93 74.62 -42.70
C HIS A 111 -7.54 74.17 -43.16
N SER A 112 -6.72 75.09 -43.68
CA SER A 112 -5.35 74.78 -44.11
C SER A 112 -4.46 74.35 -42.95
N ALA A 113 -4.57 75.01 -41.79
CA ALA A 113 -3.81 74.66 -40.60
C ALA A 113 -4.23 73.31 -40.01
N TYR A 114 -5.54 73.04 -39.97
CA TYR A 114 -6.08 71.78 -39.46
C TYR A 114 -5.74 70.59 -40.37
N SER A 115 -5.91 70.76 -41.69
CA SER A 115 -5.76 69.66 -42.64
C SER A 115 -4.33 69.44 -43.11
N LEU A 116 -3.54 70.51 -43.25
CA LEU A 116 -2.22 70.47 -43.88
C LEU A 116 -1.08 70.87 -42.92
N GLY A 117 -1.41 71.22 -41.67
CA GLY A 117 -0.47 71.54 -40.60
C GLY A 117 -0.05 73.02 -40.53
N ILE A 118 0.67 73.37 -39.45
CA ILE A 118 1.06 74.75 -39.13
C ILE A 118 1.78 75.49 -40.26
N LYS A 119 2.68 74.83 -40.99
CA LYS A 119 3.43 75.46 -42.10
C LYS A 119 2.50 75.94 -43.21
N ASN A 120 1.45 75.16 -43.51
CA ASN A 120 0.43 75.52 -44.49
C ASN A 120 -0.52 76.59 -43.94
N GLY A 121 -0.88 76.52 -42.67
CA GLY A 121 -1.63 77.59 -42.00
C GLY A 121 -0.94 78.95 -42.07
N LEU A 122 0.35 78.99 -41.69
CA LEU A 122 1.17 80.22 -41.72
C LEU A 122 1.39 80.73 -43.14
N TYR A 123 1.65 79.82 -44.09
CA TYR A 123 1.75 80.17 -45.51
C TYR A 123 0.47 80.83 -46.02
N THR A 124 -0.68 80.25 -45.68
CA THR A 124 -2.00 80.73 -46.11
C THR A 124 -2.30 82.11 -45.52
N ILE A 125 -1.90 82.37 -44.26
CA ILE A 125 -1.96 83.70 -43.65
C ILE A 125 -1.13 84.71 -44.46
N ILE A 126 0.16 84.43 -44.66
CA ILE A 126 1.07 85.35 -45.38
C ILE A 126 0.55 85.64 -46.80
N PHE A 127 0.08 84.60 -47.50
CA PHE A 127 -0.42 84.74 -48.87
C PHE A 127 -1.73 85.55 -48.93
N ILE A 128 -2.68 85.27 -48.04
CA ILE A 128 -3.93 86.05 -47.95
C ILE A 128 -3.63 87.51 -47.61
N ASP A 129 -2.74 87.75 -46.65
CA ASP A 129 -2.42 89.11 -46.20
C ASP A 129 -1.74 89.93 -47.30
N THR A 130 -0.78 89.32 -48.01
CA THR A 130 -0.11 89.96 -49.15
C THR A 130 -1.08 90.22 -50.31
N ALA A 131 -1.93 89.25 -50.66
CA ALA A 131 -2.94 89.42 -51.70
C ALA A 131 -3.93 90.54 -51.32
N TYR A 132 -4.39 90.57 -50.08
CA TYR A 132 -5.36 91.56 -49.60
C TYR A 132 -4.75 92.97 -49.53
N ALA A 133 -3.48 93.09 -49.11
CA ALA A 133 -2.74 94.34 -49.14
C ALA A 133 -2.60 94.88 -50.58
N ILE A 134 -2.22 94.03 -51.55
CA ILE A 134 -2.10 94.39 -52.96
C ILE A 134 -3.46 94.83 -53.53
N MET A 135 -4.54 94.09 -53.25
CA MET A 135 -5.89 94.44 -53.66
C MET A 135 -6.31 95.80 -53.09
N THR A 136 -5.99 96.08 -51.83
CA THR A 136 -6.31 97.37 -51.18
C THR A 136 -5.57 98.54 -51.85
N ILE A 137 -4.30 98.34 -52.23
CA ILE A 137 -3.50 99.34 -52.94
C ILE A 137 -4.06 99.59 -54.36
N LEU A 138 -4.35 98.54 -55.12
CA LEU A 138 -4.84 98.64 -56.51
C LEU A 138 -6.24 99.28 -56.57
N THR A 139 -7.10 99.02 -55.59
CA THR A 139 -8.47 99.55 -55.55
C THR A 139 -8.59 100.95 -54.96
N LYS A 140 -7.49 101.50 -54.44
CA LYS A 140 -7.43 102.85 -53.84
C LYS A 140 -7.90 103.95 -54.80
N ASN A 141 -7.55 103.85 -56.09
CA ASN A 141 -7.92 104.85 -57.10
C ASN A 141 -9.32 104.63 -57.70
N LEU A 142 -9.95 103.48 -57.43
CA LEU A 142 -11.27 103.10 -57.97
C LEU A 142 -12.43 103.55 -57.06
N TYR A 143 -12.19 103.71 -55.76
CA TYR A 143 -13.21 104.09 -54.78
C TYR A 143 -12.76 105.31 -53.97
N SER A 144 -13.30 106.50 -54.25
CA SER A 144 -12.94 107.77 -53.59
C SER A 144 -13.23 107.81 -52.08
N GLU A 145 -14.03 106.87 -51.56
CA GLU A 145 -14.41 106.73 -50.14
C GLU A 145 -13.52 105.73 -49.37
N SER A 146 -12.52 105.11 -50.00
CA SER A 146 -11.66 104.12 -49.34
C SER A 146 -10.64 104.78 -48.41
N ASN A 147 -10.73 104.51 -47.10
CA ASN A 147 -9.67 104.84 -46.14
C ASN A 147 -8.68 103.65 -46.04
N PRO A 148 -7.49 103.72 -46.68
CA PRO A 148 -6.54 102.61 -46.66
C PRO A 148 -6.06 102.28 -45.24
N GLY A 149 -5.97 103.27 -44.34
CA GLY A 149 -5.56 103.05 -42.95
C GLY A 149 -6.52 102.13 -42.19
N LEU A 150 -7.83 102.29 -42.40
CA LEU A 150 -8.84 101.44 -41.76
C LEU A 150 -8.77 100.00 -42.27
N GLU A 151 -8.59 99.79 -43.57
CA GLU A 151 -8.48 98.44 -44.16
C GLU A 151 -7.19 97.72 -43.70
N PHE A 152 -6.06 98.43 -43.56
CA PHE A 152 -4.84 97.85 -43.00
C PHE A 152 -4.97 97.49 -41.51
N THR A 153 -5.70 98.27 -40.70
CA THR A 153 -5.93 97.90 -39.29
C THR A 153 -6.79 96.63 -39.14
N LYS A 154 -7.81 96.45 -39.99
CA LYS A 154 -8.62 95.22 -40.03
C LYS A 154 -7.76 94.01 -40.40
N LEU A 155 -6.88 94.18 -41.38
CA LEU A 155 -5.95 93.13 -41.81
C LEU A 155 -5.02 92.70 -40.67
N ILE A 156 -4.38 93.64 -39.98
CA ILE A 156 -3.47 93.33 -38.86
C ILE A 156 -4.20 92.56 -37.75
N LEU A 157 -5.39 93.00 -37.36
CA LEU A 157 -6.20 92.31 -36.34
C LEU A 157 -6.55 90.88 -36.79
N PHE A 158 -6.92 90.72 -38.06
CA PHE A 158 -7.20 89.43 -38.67
C PHE A 158 -5.99 88.50 -38.66
N THR A 159 -4.80 88.98 -39.05
CA THR A 159 -3.55 88.22 -39.03
C THR A 159 -3.24 87.69 -37.63
N ILE A 160 -3.38 88.54 -36.60
CA ILE A 160 -3.10 88.17 -35.20
C ILE A 160 -4.03 87.04 -34.73
N ILE A 161 -5.35 87.17 -34.98
CA ILE A 161 -6.33 86.16 -34.56
C ILE A 161 -6.05 84.83 -35.25
N ASN A 162 -5.80 84.84 -36.56
CA ASN A 162 -5.46 83.62 -37.29
C ASN A 162 -4.17 82.98 -36.81
N PHE A 163 -3.13 83.78 -36.58
CA PHE A 163 -1.86 83.29 -36.09
C PHE A 163 -2.01 82.57 -34.74
N LEU A 164 -2.78 83.14 -33.81
CA LEU A 164 -3.08 82.52 -32.52
C LEU A 164 -3.87 81.21 -32.68
N ILE A 165 -4.89 81.19 -33.53
CA ILE A 165 -5.69 79.99 -33.79
C ILE A 165 -4.83 78.87 -34.39
N VAL A 166 -4.00 79.17 -35.38
CA VAL A 166 -3.13 78.19 -36.04
C VAL A 166 -2.16 77.55 -35.05
N ILE A 167 -1.54 78.35 -34.17
CA ILE A 167 -0.65 77.84 -33.12
C ILE A 167 -1.41 76.94 -32.14
N GLU A 168 -2.59 77.36 -31.71
CA GLU A 168 -3.39 76.61 -30.74
C GLU A 168 -3.86 75.26 -31.29
N PHE A 169 -4.31 75.22 -32.55
CA PHE A 169 -4.72 74.00 -33.23
C PHE A 169 -3.55 73.03 -33.44
N ASP A 170 -2.40 73.52 -33.93
CA ASP A 170 -1.23 72.67 -34.14
C ASP A 170 -0.73 72.05 -32.83
N ARG A 171 -0.69 72.84 -31.75
CA ARG A 171 -0.32 72.35 -30.42
C ARG A 171 -1.24 71.22 -29.95
N ASN A 172 -2.56 71.34 -30.14
CA ASN A 172 -3.50 70.29 -29.76
C ASN A 172 -3.39 69.04 -30.65
N ILE A 173 -3.18 69.21 -31.96
CA ILE A 173 -2.97 68.10 -32.90
C ILE A 173 -1.69 67.32 -32.54
N LEU A 174 -0.60 68.01 -32.18
CA LEU A 174 0.64 67.35 -31.74
C LEU A 174 0.43 66.52 -30.47
N ARG A 175 -0.36 67.01 -29.51
CA ARG A 175 -0.69 66.26 -28.28
C ARG A 175 -1.51 65.02 -28.59
N LEU A 176 -2.50 65.11 -29.48
CA LEU A 176 -3.26 63.94 -29.95
C LEU A 176 -2.38 62.94 -30.70
N ARG A 177 -1.41 63.41 -31.50
CA ARG A 177 -0.45 62.52 -32.18
C ARG A 177 0.42 61.76 -31.19
N ARG A 178 0.94 62.42 -30.16
CA ARG A 178 1.71 61.77 -29.08
C ARG A 178 0.87 60.73 -28.32
N LEU A 179 -0.40 61.06 -28.02
CA LEU A 179 -1.30 60.10 -27.38
C LEU A 179 -1.57 58.88 -28.28
N ARG A 180 -1.77 59.11 -29.58
CA ARG A 180 -1.91 58.04 -30.57
C ARG A 180 -0.66 57.17 -30.65
N GLU A 181 0.54 57.75 -30.59
CA GLU A 181 1.80 56.99 -30.57
C GLU A 181 1.89 56.06 -29.36
N VAL A 182 1.51 56.54 -28.16
CA VAL A 182 1.44 55.70 -26.95
C VAL A 182 0.48 54.52 -27.14
N LEU A 183 -0.69 54.77 -27.74
CA LEU A 183 -1.65 53.70 -28.06
C LEU A 183 -1.13 52.73 -29.14
N GLN A 184 -0.38 53.20 -30.15
CA GLN A 184 0.24 52.34 -31.16
C GLN A 184 1.31 51.40 -30.56
N HIS A 185 2.00 51.83 -29.51
CA HIS A 185 2.88 50.95 -28.74
C HIS A 185 2.05 49.91 -27.96
N ALA A 186 0.95 50.32 -27.33
CA ALA A 186 0.04 49.42 -26.62
C ALA A 186 -0.62 48.36 -27.55
N GLU A 187 -0.96 48.72 -28.78
CA GLU A 187 -1.45 47.79 -29.82
C GLU A 187 -0.45 46.67 -30.13
N LYS A 188 0.85 46.93 -29.95
CA LYS A 188 1.95 45.97 -30.14
C LYS A 188 2.31 45.21 -28.86
N GLY A 189 1.50 45.35 -27.80
CA GLY A 189 1.74 44.75 -26.49
C GLY A 189 2.68 45.55 -25.58
N GLU A 190 3.14 46.73 -25.99
CA GLU A 190 4.07 47.54 -25.18
C GLU A 190 3.29 48.53 -24.30
N PHE A 191 2.91 48.09 -23.11
CA PHE A 191 2.12 48.93 -22.19
C PHE A 191 2.95 49.84 -21.29
N SER A 192 4.28 49.90 -21.44
CA SER A 192 5.17 50.72 -20.61
C SER A 192 5.14 52.22 -20.95
N GLY A 193 4.67 52.57 -22.15
CA GLY A 193 4.57 53.97 -22.59
C GLY A 193 3.58 54.76 -21.73
N ARG A 194 3.89 56.03 -21.46
CA ARG A 194 3.00 56.95 -20.73
C ARG A 194 2.86 58.26 -21.49
N PHE A 195 1.64 58.76 -21.55
CA PHE A 195 1.37 60.11 -22.03
C PHE A 195 1.62 61.10 -20.89
N VAL A 196 2.57 62.01 -21.08
CA VAL A 196 2.92 63.04 -20.10
C VAL A 196 2.69 64.41 -20.71
N ASP A 197 1.82 65.19 -20.07
CA ASP A 197 1.48 66.54 -20.50
C ASP A 197 1.14 67.42 -19.30
N GLU A 198 2.16 68.05 -18.72
CA GLU A 198 2.03 68.78 -17.45
C GLU A 198 1.65 70.25 -17.64
N ASN A 199 1.70 70.74 -18.88
CA ASN A 199 1.59 72.18 -19.16
C ASN A 199 0.14 72.65 -19.36
N ARG A 200 -0.84 71.74 -19.44
CA ARG A 200 -2.24 72.10 -19.71
C ARG A 200 -3.26 71.08 -19.22
N TYR A 201 -4.24 71.55 -18.45
CA TYR A 201 -5.32 70.74 -17.87
C TYR A 201 -6.62 70.84 -18.68
N ASP A 202 -6.60 70.35 -19.92
CA ASP A 202 -7.78 70.28 -20.81
C ASP A 202 -8.23 68.83 -21.05
N GLU A 203 -9.23 68.62 -21.90
CA GLU A 203 -9.80 67.31 -22.20
C GLU A 203 -8.76 66.31 -22.73
N ILE A 204 -7.73 66.78 -23.44
CA ILE A 204 -6.63 65.93 -23.93
C ILE A 204 -5.78 65.42 -22.76
N TYR A 205 -5.55 66.24 -21.75
CA TYR A 205 -4.86 65.81 -20.53
C TYR A 205 -5.67 64.73 -19.79
N PHE A 206 -6.97 64.93 -19.59
CA PHE A 206 -7.82 63.92 -18.94
C PHE A 206 -7.91 62.63 -19.74
N LEU A 207 -7.97 62.71 -21.07
CA LEU A 207 -7.92 61.54 -21.95
C LEU A 207 -6.59 60.78 -21.80
N GLY A 208 -5.47 61.50 -21.78
CA GLY A 208 -4.14 60.93 -21.52
C GLY A 208 -4.03 60.23 -20.17
N LYS A 209 -4.62 60.82 -19.13
CA LYS A 209 -4.71 60.20 -17.79
C LYS A 209 -5.52 58.90 -17.81
N CYS A 210 -6.68 58.88 -18.48
CA CYS A 210 -7.49 57.67 -18.63
C CYS A 210 -6.73 56.56 -19.38
N VAL A 211 -6.01 56.92 -20.45
CA VAL A 211 -5.15 55.98 -21.19
C VAL A 211 -4.05 55.43 -20.30
N ASN A 212 -3.34 56.27 -19.54
CA ASN A 212 -2.29 55.81 -18.61
C ASN A 212 -2.82 54.82 -17.56
N ASN A 213 -3.99 55.10 -16.97
CA ASN A 213 -4.63 54.20 -16.01
C ASN A 213 -5.01 52.85 -16.64
N LEU A 214 -5.51 52.86 -17.87
CA LEU A 214 -5.83 51.64 -18.61
C LEU A 214 -4.57 50.82 -18.92
N LEU A 215 -3.48 51.46 -19.33
CA LEU A 215 -2.20 50.80 -19.57
C LEU A 215 -1.61 50.19 -18.29
N GLU A 216 -1.73 50.89 -17.16
CA GLU A 216 -1.32 50.35 -15.86
C GLU A 216 -2.16 49.13 -15.44
N PHE A 217 -3.47 49.17 -15.66
CA PHE A 217 -4.35 48.03 -15.40
C PHE A 217 -3.98 46.81 -16.28
N LEU A 218 -3.72 47.03 -17.58
CA LEU A 218 -3.29 45.97 -18.49
C LEU A 218 -1.93 45.37 -18.08
N LEU A 219 -0.96 46.19 -17.68
CA LEU A 219 0.33 45.71 -17.14
C LEU A 219 0.14 44.82 -15.90
N LYS A 220 -0.69 45.25 -14.94
CA LYS A 220 -0.97 44.48 -13.72
C LYS A 220 -1.63 43.14 -14.05
N MET A 221 -2.61 43.14 -14.96
CA MET A 221 -3.29 41.93 -15.41
C MET A 221 -2.30 40.96 -16.07
N ALA A 222 -1.46 41.47 -16.97
CA ALA A 222 -0.51 40.65 -17.70
C ALA A 222 0.61 40.08 -16.80
N LYS A 223 1.06 40.84 -15.77
CA LYS A 223 1.93 40.32 -14.71
C LYS A 223 1.27 39.19 -13.91
N SER A 224 0.00 39.38 -13.52
CA SER A 224 -0.75 38.36 -12.79
C SER A 224 -0.93 37.07 -13.59
N ILE A 225 -1.16 37.17 -14.91
CA ILE A 225 -1.20 36.01 -15.81
C ILE A 225 0.16 35.27 -15.83
N GLY A 226 1.27 36.02 -15.85
CA GLY A 226 2.62 35.42 -15.77
C GLY A 226 2.86 34.66 -14.47
N GLU A 227 2.47 35.24 -13.32
CA GLU A 227 2.57 34.58 -12.01
C GLU A 227 1.69 33.31 -11.94
N ILE A 228 0.45 33.36 -12.44
CA ILE A 228 -0.45 32.20 -12.51
C ILE A 228 0.14 31.11 -13.41
N SER A 229 0.70 31.47 -14.57
CA SER A 229 1.33 30.52 -15.49
C SER A 229 2.52 29.81 -14.84
N GLN A 230 3.36 30.53 -14.09
CA GLN A 230 4.49 29.94 -13.36
C GLN A 230 4.02 28.99 -12.25
N ASN A 231 3.00 29.37 -11.49
CA ASN A 231 2.42 28.51 -10.46
C ASN A 231 1.80 27.24 -11.05
N LEU A 232 1.07 27.35 -12.15
CA LEU A 232 0.51 26.19 -12.87
C LEU A 232 1.61 25.27 -13.41
N ASN A 233 2.71 25.82 -13.91
CA ASN A 233 3.87 25.04 -14.35
C ASN A 233 4.44 24.20 -13.21
N ASN A 234 4.64 24.82 -12.04
CA ASN A 234 5.14 24.13 -10.86
C ASN A 234 4.19 23.03 -10.40
N ILE A 235 2.88 23.32 -10.32
CA ILE A 235 1.84 22.34 -9.94
C ILE A 235 1.84 21.16 -10.90
N SER A 236 1.91 21.40 -12.21
CA SER A 236 1.96 20.32 -13.19
C SER A 236 3.20 19.44 -13.04
N THR A 237 4.39 20.05 -12.89
CA THR A 237 5.63 19.27 -12.68
C THR A 237 5.58 18.44 -11.39
N GLN A 238 5.03 19.01 -10.31
CA GLN A 238 4.86 18.29 -9.06
C GLN A 238 3.84 17.15 -9.20
N MET A 239 2.74 17.37 -9.90
CA MET A 239 1.73 16.34 -10.14
C MET A 239 2.27 15.19 -11.00
N ALA A 240 3.11 15.47 -12.00
CA ALA A 240 3.79 14.43 -12.77
C ALA A 240 4.75 13.60 -11.90
N SER A 241 5.47 14.26 -10.98
CA SER A 241 6.34 13.56 -10.03
C SER A 241 5.55 12.65 -9.09
N VAL A 242 4.45 13.16 -8.52
CA VAL A 242 3.56 12.37 -7.63
C VAL A 242 2.95 11.19 -8.38
N ALA A 243 2.52 11.38 -9.64
CA ALA A 243 2.00 10.28 -10.46
C ALA A 243 3.04 9.16 -10.66
N ASN A 244 4.30 9.50 -10.93
CA ASN A 244 5.38 8.51 -11.05
C ASN A 244 5.66 7.78 -9.73
N GLU A 245 5.60 8.49 -8.61
CA GLU A 245 5.84 7.93 -7.27
C GLU A 245 4.71 6.95 -6.88
N ILE A 246 3.46 7.31 -7.17
CA ILE A 246 2.31 6.42 -7.00
C ILE A 246 2.42 5.22 -7.96
N SER A 247 2.80 5.41 -9.22
CA SER A 247 3.00 4.31 -10.19
C SER A 247 4.00 3.27 -9.67
N THR A 248 5.13 3.74 -9.13
CA THR A 248 6.16 2.88 -8.54
C THR A 248 5.60 2.13 -7.33
N SER A 249 4.88 2.84 -6.46
CA SER A 249 4.24 2.25 -5.27
C SER A 249 3.21 1.18 -5.65
N VAL A 250 2.38 1.41 -6.67
CA VAL A 250 1.41 0.44 -7.18
C VAL A 250 2.13 -0.83 -7.67
N SER A 251 3.25 -0.68 -8.38
CA SER A 251 4.05 -1.83 -8.84
C SER A 251 4.66 -2.63 -7.68
N GLU A 252 5.18 -1.95 -6.65
CA GLU A 252 5.72 -2.62 -5.46
C GLU A 252 4.62 -3.36 -4.67
N VAL A 253 3.45 -2.75 -4.50
CA VAL A 253 2.32 -3.39 -3.82
C VAL A 253 1.76 -4.56 -4.64
N ASP A 254 1.70 -4.46 -5.98
CA ASP A 254 1.33 -5.57 -6.87
C ASP A 254 2.26 -6.77 -6.70
N THR A 255 3.58 -6.55 -6.78
CA THR A 255 4.56 -7.63 -6.63
C THR A 255 4.51 -8.28 -5.25
N THR A 256 4.29 -7.49 -4.20
CA THR A 256 4.15 -7.98 -2.82
C THR A 256 2.86 -8.78 -2.65
N THR A 257 1.76 -8.33 -3.27
CA THR A 257 0.46 -9.01 -3.23
C THR A 257 0.49 -10.33 -4.00
N ARG A 258 1.20 -10.41 -5.13
CA ARG A 258 1.44 -11.69 -5.84
C ARG A 258 2.23 -12.68 -5.00
N LYS A 259 3.30 -12.22 -4.34
CA LYS A 259 4.06 -13.05 -3.39
C LYS A 259 3.20 -13.52 -2.22
N MET A 260 2.29 -12.68 -1.74
CA MET A 260 1.32 -13.08 -0.72
C MET A 260 0.39 -14.19 -1.23
N ALA A 261 -0.14 -14.08 -2.44
CA ALA A 261 -0.96 -15.13 -3.05
C ALA A 261 -0.19 -16.46 -3.25
N GLU A 262 1.09 -16.39 -3.66
CA GLU A 262 1.96 -17.57 -3.70
C GLU A 262 2.20 -18.17 -2.32
N GLY A 263 2.43 -17.33 -1.31
CA GLY A 263 2.59 -17.72 0.09
C GLY A 263 1.35 -18.42 0.66
N VAL A 264 0.15 -17.92 0.37
CA VAL A 264 -1.13 -18.55 0.72
C VAL A 264 -1.26 -19.94 0.08
N ASN A 265 -0.93 -20.07 -1.20
CA ASN A 265 -0.93 -21.38 -1.88
C ASN A 265 0.06 -22.37 -1.27
N GLN A 266 1.24 -21.88 -0.85
CA GLN A 266 2.20 -22.71 -0.12
C GLN A 266 1.67 -23.11 1.25
N GLN A 267 1.04 -22.19 1.97
CA GLN A 267 0.42 -22.44 3.27
C GLN A 267 -0.66 -23.53 3.17
N HIS A 268 -1.55 -23.48 2.17
CA HIS A 268 -2.53 -24.55 1.95
C HIS A 268 -1.90 -25.93 1.77
N ARG A 269 -0.87 -26.06 0.92
CA ARG A 269 -0.14 -27.33 0.76
C ARG A 269 0.48 -27.83 2.06
N GLN A 270 0.91 -26.90 2.92
CA GLN A 270 1.54 -27.22 4.19
C GLN A 270 0.51 -27.66 5.24
N LEU A 271 -0.67 -27.02 5.26
CA LEU A 271 -1.81 -27.42 6.07
C LEU A 271 -2.36 -28.79 5.66
N ASP A 272 -2.47 -29.09 4.36
CA ASP A 272 -2.85 -30.42 3.86
C ASP A 272 -1.89 -31.52 4.36
N LYS A 273 -0.58 -31.24 4.36
CA LYS A 273 0.41 -32.14 4.93
C LYS A 273 0.21 -32.33 6.43
N SER A 274 -0.06 -31.25 7.16
CA SER A 274 -0.36 -31.33 8.60
C SER A 274 -1.57 -32.20 8.88
N ILE A 275 -2.68 -32.05 8.13
CA ILE A 275 -3.86 -32.93 8.26
C ILE A 275 -3.48 -34.40 8.06
N ASN A 276 -2.71 -34.71 7.02
CA ASN A 276 -2.30 -36.08 6.73
C ASN A 276 -1.40 -36.66 7.84
N ILE A 277 -0.49 -35.85 8.39
CA ILE A 277 0.34 -36.24 9.54
C ILE A 277 -0.54 -36.48 10.77
N SER A 278 -1.48 -35.58 11.09
CA SER A 278 -2.39 -35.75 12.23
C SER A 278 -3.24 -37.02 12.10
N LYS A 279 -3.73 -37.34 10.89
CA LYS A 279 -4.45 -38.60 10.63
C LYS A 279 -3.56 -39.82 10.87
N SER A 280 -2.33 -39.80 10.36
CA SER A 280 -1.38 -40.90 10.56
C SER A 280 -1.01 -41.08 12.04
N LEU A 281 -0.80 -39.99 12.78
CA LEU A 281 -0.55 -40.03 14.22
C LEU A 281 -1.75 -40.59 14.99
N ASN A 282 -2.97 -40.22 14.61
CA ASN A 282 -4.18 -40.78 15.21
C ASN A 282 -4.29 -42.30 14.98
N GLU A 283 -3.97 -42.79 13.78
CA GLU A 283 -3.93 -44.23 13.50
C GLU A 283 -2.86 -44.96 14.34
N ILE A 284 -1.69 -44.35 14.52
CA ILE A 284 -0.62 -44.89 15.38
C ILE A 284 -1.10 -44.94 16.83
N ASN A 285 -1.69 -43.85 17.34
CA ASN A 285 -2.21 -43.76 18.69
C ASN A 285 -3.24 -44.87 18.96
N LEU A 286 -4.19 -45.09 18.03
CA LEU A 286 -5.16 -46.20 18.11
C LEU A 286 -4.49 -47.59 18.16
N LYS A 287 -3.43 -47.82 17.37
CA LYS A 287 -2.66 -49.08 17.40
C LYS A 287 -1.95 -49.26 18.74
N VAL A 288 -1.40 -48.19 19.31
CA VAL A 288 -0.74 -48.23 20.62
C VAL A 288 -1.75 -48.52 21.73
N VAL A 289 -2.92 -47.87 21.74
CA VAL A 289 -4.02 -48.18 22.68
C VAL A 289 -4.40 -49.66 22.65
N ASN A 290 -4.53 -50.25 21.46
CA ASN A 290 -4.86 -51.67 21.33
C ASN A 290 -3.73 -52.57 21.84
N SER A 291 -2.47 -52.21 21.58
CA SER A 291 -1.30 -52.95 22.07
C SER A 291 -1.20 -52.92 23.60
N ILE A 292 -1.44 -51.76 24.21
CA ILE A 292 -1.50 -51.60 25.67
C ILE A 292 -2.60 -52.48 26.27
N LYS A 293 -3.81 -52.49 25.68
CA LYS A 293 -4.90 -53.36 26.15
C LYS A 293 -4.52 -54.84 26.13
N LEU A 294 -3.80 -55.28 25.09
CA LEU A 294 -3.31 -56.66 25.00
C LEU A 294 -2.28 -56.97 26.10
N VAL A 295 -1.29 -56.09 26.28
CA VAL A 295 -0.25 -56.26 27.32
C VAL A 295 -0.87 -56.24 28.72
N ALA A 296 -1.77 -55.31 29.02
CA ALA A 296 -2.49 -55.24 30.28
C ALA A 296 -3.27 -56.54 30.56
N GLY A 297 -3.99 -57.03 29.56
CA GLY A 297 -4.76 -58.28 29.67
C GLY A 297 -3.88 -59.51 29.87
N GLN A 298 -2.72 -59.59 29.21
CA GLN A 298 -1.76 -60.68 29.39
C GLN A 298 -1.08 -60.62 30.76
N SER A 299 -0.64 -59.44 31.17
CA SER A 299 -0.02 -59.21 32.48
C SER A 299 -0.95 -59.57 33.64
N SER A 300 -2.22 -59.17 33.55
CA SER A 300 -3.25 -59.55 34.52
C SER A 300 -3.43 -61.07 34.60
N LYS A 301 -3.55 -61.77 33.46
CA LYS A 301 -3.63 -63.24 33.45
C LYS A 301 -2.38 -63.90 34.03
N PHE A 302 -1.21 -63.34 33.75
CA PHE A 302 0.05 -63.85 34.24
C PHE A 302 0.13 -63.75 35.77
N LEU A 303 -0.29 -62.62 36.38
CA LEU A 303 -0.37 -62.47 37.83
C LEU A 303 -1.32 -63.49 38.48
N THR A 304 -2.48 -63.76 37.88
CA THR A 304 -3.41 -64.77 38.39
C THR A 304 -2.76 -66.15 38.41
N ASN A 305 -2.12 -66.54 37.30
CA ASN A 305 -1.41 -67.82 37.22
C ASN A 305 -0.25 -67.90 38.22
N LEU A 306 0.47 -66.80 38.43
CA LEU A 306 1.61 -66.74 39.35
C LEU A 306 1.16 -66.90 40.80
N THR A 307 0.02 -66.30 41.15
CA THR A 307 -0.62 -66.48 42.46
C THR A 307 -0.98 -67.95 42.70
N ASP A 308 -1.55 -68.62 41.70
CA ASP A 308 -1.87 -70.05 41.79
C ASP A 308 -0.61 -70.92 41.95
N VAL A 309 0.48 -70.60 41.25
CA VAL A 309 1.76 -71.34 41.38
C VAL A 309 2.39 -71.09 42.75
N LEU A 310 2.37 -69.87 43.28
CA LEU A 310 2.86 -69.55 44.62
C LEU A 310 2.07 -70.32 45.69
N ASN A 311 0.74 -70.37 45.58
CA ASN A 311 -0.11 -71.16 46.48
C ASN A 311 0.23 -72.66 46.44
N LYS A 312 0.47 -73.21 45.23
CA LYS A 312 0.92 -74.60 45.08
C LYS A 312 2.30 -74.83 45.66
N SER A 313 3.22 -73.87 45.52
CA SER A 313 4.56 -73.95 46.10
C SER A 313 4.51 -73.96 47.63
N ASP A 314 3.66 -73.14 48.24
CA ASP A 314 3.41 -73.15 49.69
C ASP A 314 2.83 -74.50 50.15
N GLN A 315 1.89 -75.05 49.39
CA GLN A 315 1.32 -76.37 49.68
C GLN A 315 2.36 -77.50 49.59
N ILE A 316 3.26 -77.45 48.60
CA ILE A 316 4.37 -78.41 48.48
C ILE A 316 5.31 -78.28 49.68
N ASN A 317 5.66 -77.06 50.09
CA ASN A 317 6.55 -76.85 51.22
C ASN A 317 5.95 -77.43 52.53
N LYS A 318 4.64 -77.20 52.78
CA LYS A 318 3.92 -77.83 53.89
C LYS A 318 3.91 -79.35 53.82
N ASN A 319 3.75 -79.92 52.62
CA ASN A 319 3.82 -81.37 52.46
C ASN A 319 5.22 -81.92 52.77
N ILE A 320 6.29 -81.22 52.39
CA ILE A 320 7.67 -81.61 52.71
C ILE A 320 7.92 -81.54 54.22
N GLU A 321 7.39 -80.52 54.90
CA GLU A 321 7.45 -80.40 56.36
C GLU A 321 6.76 -81.58 57.05
N ILE A 322 5.53 -81.93 56.62
CA ILE A 322 4.80 -83.10 57.11
C ILE A 322 5.58 -84.40 56.83
N ILE A 323 6.18 -84.55 55.65
CA ILE A 323 7.02 -85.71 55.32
C ILE A 323 8.21 -85.79 56.27
N GLY A 324 8.88 -84.66 56.56
CA GLY A 324 9.96 -84.55 57.53
C GLY A 324 9.55 -85.01 58.93
N GLU A 325 8.43 -84.50 59.44
CA GLU A 325 7.89 -84.91 60.75
C GLU A 325 7.56 -86.40 60.81
N ARG A 326 6.90 -86.94 59.77
CA ARG A 326 6.57 -88.37 59.68
C ARG A 326 7.83 -89.22 59.59
N TYR A 327 8.85 -88.72 58.92
CA TYR A 327 10.13 -89.39 58.79
C TYR A 327 10.86 -89.49 60.13
N GLU A 328 10.98 -88.37 60.87
CA GLU A 328 11.57 -88.36 62.21
C GLU A 328 10.81 -89.30 63.18
N TYR A 329 9.48 -89.33 63.09
CA TYR A 329 8.67 -90.29 63.86
C TYR A 329 8.99 -91.75 63.50
N LEU A 330 9.18 -92.06 62.21
CA LEU A 330 9.56 -93.41 61.74
C LEU A 330 10.96 -93.82 62.25
N ILE A 331 11.93 -92.90 62.26
CA ILE A 331 13.26 -93.15 62.83
C ILE A 331 13.17 -93.43 64.34
N GLY A 332 12.34 -92.66 65.07
CA GLY A 332 12.08 -92.94 66.48
C GLY A 332 11.46 -94.32 66.75
N LEU A 333 10.54 -94.76 65.88
CA LEU A 333 9.99 -96.12 65.95
C LEU A 333 11.06 -97.19 65.68
N MET A 334 11.93 -96.99 64.69
CA MET A 334 13.02 -97.92 64.38
C MET A 334 14.02 -98.06 65.52
N ALA A 335 14.37 -96.95 66.19
CA ALA A 335 15.22 -96.98 67.39
C ALA A 335 14.58 -97.82 68.51
N LYS A 336 13.27 -97.64 68.75
CA LYS A 336 12.53 -98.46 69.73
C LYS A 336 12.47 -99.95 69.33
N LEU A 337 12.34 -100.22 68.03
CA LEU A 337 12.33 -101.58 67.45
C LEU A 337 13.70 -102.26 67.66
N GLN A 338 14.79 -101.50 67.54
CA GLN A 338 16.16 -101.95 67.86
C GLN A 338 16.31 -102.31 69.33
N ASP A 339 15.83 -101.46 70.24
CA ASP A 339 15.89 -101.70 71.69
C ASP A 339 15.12 -102.97 72.09
N VAL A 340 13.93 -103.17 71.53
CA VAL A 340 13.13 -104.38 71.75
C VAL A 340 13.86 -105.61 71.21
N SER A 341 14.47 -105.53 70.02
CA SER A 341 15.24 -106.64 69.43
C SER A 341 16.44 -107.04 70.27
N ASN A 342 17.17 -106.07 70.82
CA ASN A 342 18.28 -106.30 71.75
C ASN A 342 17.81 -106.98 73.04
N THR A 343 16.65 -106.55 73.55
CA THR A 343 16.02 -107.15 74.74
C THR A 343 15.63 -108.61 74.48
N ILE A 344 15.00 -108.91 73.33
CA ILE A 344 14.64 -110.28 72.95
C ILE A 344 15.90 -111.15 72.78
N SER A 345 16.96 -110.63 72.14
CA SER A 345 18.23 -111.35 72.00
C SER A 345 18.78 -111.80 73.37
N THR A 346 18.72 -110.91 74.36
CA THR A 346 19.16 -111.21 75.75
C THR A 346 18.30 -112.30 76.41
N ILE A 347 16.98 -112.28 76.16
CA ILE A 347 16.05 -113.31 76.65
C ILE A 347 16.36 -114.65 75.98
N ILE A 348 16.63 -114.66 74.67
CA ILE A 348 16.97 -115.88 73.92
C ILE A 348 18.30 -116.48 74.38
N GLU A 349 19.31 -115.66 74.66
CA GLU A 349 20.56 -116.10 75.28
C GLU A 349 20.29 -116.77 76.64
N THR A 350 19.41 -116.19 77.45
CA THR A 350 18.99 -116.76 78.74
C THR A 350 18.28 -118.10 78.56
N ILE A 351 17.38 -118.23 77.58
CA ILE A 351 16.67 -119.48 77.26
C ILE A 351 17.62 -120.56 76.76
N ASN A 352 18.59 -120.21 75.91
CA ASN A 352 19.64 -121.13 75.47
C ASN A 352 20.45 -121.64 76.66
N ASN A 353 20.89 -120.73 77.55
CA ASN A 353 21.61 -121.09 78.77
C ASN A 353 20.79 -121.99 79.72
N ILE A 354 19.48 -121.75 79.83
CA ILE A 354 18.57 -122.60 80.62
C ILE A 354 18.40 -123.97 79.95
N SER A 355 18.16 -124.01 78.64
CA SER A 355 17.96 -125.26 77.88
C SER A 355 19.21 -126.14 77.92
N GLU A 356 20.40 -125.56 77.78
CA GLU A 356 21.67 -126.27 77.93
C GLU A 356 21.82 -126.86 79.34
N LYS A 357 21.51 -126.09 80.39
CA LYS A 357 21.49 -126.59 81.76
C LYS A 357 20.50 -127.73 81.95
N ILE A 358 19.29 -127.63 81.40
CA ILE A 358 18.27 -128.69 81.46
C ILE A 358 18.76 -129.93 80.72
N ASN A 359 19.40 -129.78 79.55
CA ASN A 359 19.99 -130.87 78.77
C ASN A 359 21.07 -131.62 79.59
N ILE A 360 21.97 -130.89 80.24
CA ILE A 360 22.98 -131.46 81.14
C ILE A 360 22.34 -132.15 82.35
N LEU A 361 21.31 -131.54 82.95
CA LEU A 361 20.59 -132.11 84.10
C LEU A 361 19.87 -133.42 83.73
N SER A 362 19.22 -133.43 82.58
CA SER A 362 18.52 -134.58 82.01
C SER A 362 19.51 -135.67 81.60
N LEU A 363 20.65 -135.34 80.99
CA LEU A 363 21.71 -136.29 80.68
C LEU A 363 22.23 -136.98 81.94
N ASN A 364 22.48 -136.21 83.00
CA ASN A 364 22.89 -136.76 84.30
C ASN A 364 21.80 -137.66 84.89
N ALA A 365 20.52 -137.30 84.75
CA ALA A 365 19.39 -138.12 85.19
C ALA A 365 19.24 -139.41 84.36
N SER A 366 19.42 -139.38 83.03
CA SER A 366 19.43 -140.57 82.16
C SER A 366 20.58 -141.50 82.50
N ILE A 367 21.78 -140.96 82.81
CA ILE A 367 22.95 -141.74 83.26
C ILE A 367 22.64 -142.46 84.58
N GLU A 368 22.08 -141.76 85.58
CA GLU A 368 21.81 -142.35 86.90
C GLU A 368 20.61 -143.33 86.85
N ALA A 369 19.62 -143.09 85.98
CA ALA A 369 18.53 -144.01 85.70
C ALA A 369 19.01 -145.31 85.03
N ALA A 370 19.97 -145.23 84.09
CA ALA A 370 20.62 -146.40 83.50
C ALA A 370 21.44 -147.19 84.53
N ARG A 371 22.02 -146.50 85.53
CA ARG A 371 22.80 -147.07 86.63
C ARG A 371 21.94 -147.87 87.63
N ALA A 372 20.67 -147.50 87.80
CA ALA A 372 19.69 -148.20 88.66
C ALA A 372 19.06 -149.46 88.01
N GLY A 373 19.43 -149.80 86.77
CA GLY A 373 18.99 -151.02 86.08
C GLY A 373 17.47 -151.08 85.86
N GLU A 374 16.85 -152.24 86.11
CA GLU A 374 15.41 -152.48 85.90
C GLU A 374 14.50 -151.53 86.72
N TYR A 375 14.95 -151.08 87.91
CA TYR A 375 14.19 -150.15 88.78
C TYR A 375 14.21 -148.69 88.28
N GLY A 376 15.16 -148.31 87.42
CA GLY A 376 15.33 -146.94 86.89
C GLY A 376 14.64 -146.70 85.54
N ARG A 377 14.02 -147.73 84.95
CA ARG A 377 13.52 -147.73 83.57
C ARG A 377 12.46 -146.66 83.30
N GLY A 378 11.55 -146.42 84.24
CA GLY A 378 10.55 -145.34 84.15
C GLY A 378 11.16 -143.94 84.23
N PHE A 379 12.20 -143.75 85.07
CA PHE A 379 12.93 -142.49 85.19
C PHE A 379 13.79 -142.18 83.95
N SER A 380 14.38 -143.21 83.33
CA SER A 380 15.16 -143.05 82.09
C SER A 380 14.30 -142.52 80.94
N ILE A 381 13.05 -143.00 80.82
CA ILE A 381 12.11 -142.53 79.79
C ILE A 381 11.79 -141.04 80.00
N VAL A 382 11.52 -140.63 81.25
CA VAL A 382 11.24 -139.22 81.57
C VAL A 382 12.48 -138.36 81.34
N ALA A 383 13.66 -138.81 81.74
CA ALA A 383 14.91 -138.09 81.54
C ALA A 383 15.21 -137.90 80.04
N ASP A 384 15.06 -138.93 79.21
CA ASP A 384 15.24 -138.82 77.75
C ASP A 384 14.18 -137.91 77.08
N GLU A 385 12.95 -137.89 77.60
CA GLU A 385 11.90 -136.99 77.10
C GLU A 385 12.20 -135.53 77.48
N VAL A 386 12.71 -135.27 78.69
CA VAL A 386 13.20 -133.94 79.11
C VAL A 386 14.41 -133.52 78.27
N LYS A 387 15.29 -134.46 77.89
CA LYS A 387 16.44 -134.20 77.01
C LYS A 387 15.98 -133.70 75.65
N LYS A 388 15.07 -134.45 75.02
CA LYS A 388 14.47 -134.07 73.74
C LYS A 388 13.77 -132.72 73.81
N LEU A 389 13.08 -132.43 74.92
CA LEU A 389 12.43 -131.14 75.13
C LEU A 389 13.45 -130.00 75.26
N ALA A 390 14.57 -130.22 75.95
CA ALA A 390 15.67 -129.26 76.06
C ALA A 390 16.37 -129.00 74.72
N ASP A 391 16.70 -130.05 73.98
CA ASP A 391 17.28 -129.96 72.62
C ASP A 391 16.32 -129.24 71.66
N SER A 392 15.02 -129.55 71.73
CA SER A 392 13.97 -128.87 70.95
C SER A 392 13.86 -127.38 71.31
N THR A 393 13.89 -127.05 72.61
CA THR A 393 13.86 -125.66 73.10
C THR A 393 15.08 -124.88 72.64
N GLN A 394 16.27 -125.48 72.68
CA GLN A 394 17.51 -124.87 72.20
C GLN A 394 17.50 -124.66 70.68
N ASN A 395 16.98 -125.61 69.91
CA ASN A 395 16.79 -125.45 68.46
C ASN A 395 15.82 -124.30 68.14
N SER A 396 14.66 -124.23 68.81
CA SER A 396 13.71 -123.12 68.65
C SER A 396 14.29 -121.77 69.07
N ALA A 397 15.05 -121.72 70.17
CA ALA A 397 15.72 -120.50 70.60
C ALA A 397 16.79 -120.04 69.60
N THR A 398 17.53 -120.97 68.98
CA THR A 398 18.50 -120.68 67.92
C THR A 398 17.82 -120.15 66.65
N GLU A 399 16.64 -120.69 66.30
CA GLU A 399 15.85 -120.19 65.17
C GLU A 399 15.33 -118.77 65.43
N ILE A 400 14.85 -118.49 66.64
CA ILE A 400 14.44 -117.14 67.05
C ILE A 400 15.64 -116.18 67.04
N ASP A 401 16.82 -116.58 67.54
CA ASP A 401 18.04 -115.75 67.49
C ASP A 401 18.37 -115.33 66.06
N LYS A 402 18.26 -116.27 65.11
CA LYS A 402 18.47 -115.97 63.68
C LYS A 402 17.48 -114.93 63.16
N ILE A 403 16.18 -115.07 63.48
CA ILE A 403 15.15 -114.10 63.09
C ILE A 403 15.43 -112.71 63.68
N ILE A 404 15.86 -112.64 64.94
CA ILE A 404 16.18 -111.36 65.60
C ILE A 404 17.43 -110.71 65.02
N LYS A 405 18.44 -111.50 64.63
CA LYS A 405 19.61 -111.00 63.89
C LYS A 405 19.22 -110.45 62.52
N GLU A 406 18.40 -111.17 61.75
CA GLU A 406 17.87 -110.69 60.47
C GLU A 406 17.05 -109.39 60.64
N MET A 407 16.26 -109.28 61.71
CA MET A 407 15.50 -108.07 62.04
C MET A 407 16.44 -106.90 62.39
N THR A 408 17.48 -107.14 63.19
CA THR A 408 18.48 -106.13 63.57
C THR A 408 19.27 -105.63 62.37
N ASP A 409 19.68 -106.52 61.47
CA ASP A 409 20.34 -106.14 60.22
C ASP A 409 19.41 -105.31 59.31
N SER A 410 18.12 -105.67 59.24
CA SER A 410 17.13 -104.88 58.50
C SER A 410 16.96 -103.47 59.07
N ILE A 411 16.91 -103.32 60.40
CA ILE A 411 16.86 -102.01 61.07
C ILE A 411 18.12 -101.20 60.79
N ARG A 412 19.31 -101.82 60.83
CA ARG A 412 20.59 -101.17 60.51
C ARG A 412 20.59 -100.63 59.09
N ILE A 413 20.16 -101.42 58.10
CA ILE A 413 20.08 -100.99 56.69
C ILE A 413 19.15 -99.78 56.54
N VAL A 414 17.97 -99.80 57.18
CA VAL A 414 17.04 -98.67 57.18
C VAL A 414 17.68 -97.44 57.83
N SER A 415 18.38 -97.60 58.95
CA SER A 415 19.07 -96.51 59.65
C SER A 415 20.23 -95.92 58.84
N GLU A 416 21.00 -96.74 58.12
CA GLU A 416 22.08 -96.28 57.23
C GLU A 416 21.51 -95.49 56.04
N SER A 417 20.35 -95.90 55.51
CA SER A 417 19.67 -95.17 54.43
C SER A 417 19.03 -93.85 54.89
N SER A 418 18.93 -93.64 56.21
CA SER A 418 18.07 -92.58 56.75
C SER A 418 18.62 -91.17 56.54
N GLU A 419 19.94 -91.04 56.67
CA GLU A 419 20.61 -89.77 56.48
C GLU A 419 20.49 -89.27 55.03
N ALA A 420 20.48 -90.19 54.06
CA ALA A 420 20.24 -89.86 52.65
C ALA A 420 18.82 -89.33 52.43
N VAL A 421 17.79 -89.94 53.04
CA VAL A 421 16.41 -89.47 52.91
C VAL A 421 16.22 -88.11 53.60
N LYS A 422 16.79 -87.91 54.78
CA LYS A 422 16.77 -86.63 55.50
C LYS A 422 17.41 -85.51 54.67
N LYS A 423 18.52 -85.80 53.99
CA LYS A 423 19.16 -84.87 53.07
C LYS A 423 18.23 -84.50 51.90
N VAL A 424 17.56 -85.47 51.27
CA VAL A 424 16.60 -85.22 50.18
C VAL A 424 15.42 -84.34 50.64
N ILE A 425 14.91 -84.55 51.86
CA ILE A 425 13.82 -83.72 52.42
C ILE A 425 14.29 -82.28 52.60
N ASN A 426 15.49 -82.07 53.19
CA ASN A 426 16.06 -80.74 53.40
C ASN A 426 16.35 -80.01 52.08
N GLU A 427 16.95 -80.71 51.11
CA GLU A 427 17.20 -80.16 49.77
C GLU A 427 15.89 -79.83 49.05
N GLY A 428 14.87 -80.69 49.17
CA GLY A 428 13.54 -80.44 48.62
C GLY A 428 12.90 -79.17 49.18
N SER A 429 12.94 -78.98 50.50
CA SER A 429 12.42 -77.76 51.14
C SER A 429 13.18 -76.51 50.68
N PHE A 430 14.52 -76.59 50.60
CA PHE A 430 15.34 -75.48 50.14
C PHE A 430 15.00 -75.07 48.69
N VAL A 431 14.90 -76.03 47.77
CA VAL A 431 14.57 -75.78 46.36
C VAL A 431 13.18 -75.16 46.21
N VAL A 432 12.18 -75.67 46.93
CA VAL A 432 10.81 -75.13 46.88
C VAL A 432 10.76 -73.71 47.42
N LYS A 433 11.49 -73.41 48.50
CA LYS A 433 11.57 -72.05 49.05
C LYS A 433 12.26 -71.08 48.09
N ALA A 434 13.40 -71.47 47.52
CA ALA A 434 14.11 -70.64 46.53
C ALA A 434 13.26 -70.39 45.27
N THR A 435 12.47 -71.38 44.86
CA THR A 435 11.51 -71.25 43.74
C THR A 435 10.40 -70.26 44.08
N ALA A 436 9.85 -70.31 45.30
CA ALA A 436 8.83 -69.36 45.76
C ALA A 436 9.36 -67.93 45.84
N GLU A 437 10.60 -67.73 46.30
CA GLU A 437 11.28 -66.44 46.32
C GLU A 437 11.44 -65.88 44.89
N SER A 438 11.93 -66.71 43.95
CA SER A 438 12.06 -66.33 42.54
C SER A 438 10.72 -65.97 41.89
N LEU A 439 9.66 -66.71 42.20
CA LEU A 439 8.30 -66.40 41.73
C LEU A 439 7.78 -65.09 42.32
N THR A 440 8.11 -64.78 43.57
CA THR A 440 7.74 -63.51 44.21
C THR A 440 8.41 -62.33 43.52
N GLU A 441 9.68 -62.44 43.16
CA GLU A 441 10.39 -61.42 42.36
C GLU A 441 9.74 -61.23 40.98
N ILE A 442 9.37 -62.32 40.29
CA ILE A 442 8.65 -62.23 39.02
C ILE A 442 7.29 -61.54 39.21
N SER A 443 6.56 -61.83 40.30
CA SER A 443 5.29 -61.14 40.63
C SER A 443 5.50 -59.63 40.77
N SER A 444 6.57 -59.21 41.47
CA SER A 444 6.92 -57.80 41.61
C SER A 444 7.20 -57.15 40.25
N GLY A 445 8.02 -57.78 39.41
CA GLY A 445 8.33 -57.27 38.06
C GLY A 445 7.09 -57.14 37.15
N VAL A 446 6.12 -58.03 37.29
CA VAL A 446 4.86 -57.96 36.53
C VAL A 446 3.94 -56.86 37.07
N ASN A 447 3.96 -56.60 38.38
CA ASN A 447 3.26 -55.43 38.95
C ASN A 447 3.88 -54.12 38.48
N GLU A 448 5.21 -54.02 38.41
CA GLU A 448 5.90 -52.87 37.81
C GLU A 448 5.52 -52.68 36.34
N LEU A 449 5.45 -53.76 35.57
CA LEU A 449 4.97 -53.74 34.18
C LEU A 449 3.54 -53.18 34.09
N ASN A 450 2.63 -53.56 34.99
CA ASN A 450 1.27 -53.02 35.02
C ASN A 450 1.23 -51.53 35.32
N ASN A 451 2.09 -51.04 36.22
CA ASN A 451 2.20 -49.62 36.50
C ASN A 451 2.72 -48.86 35.27
N ALA A 452 3.76 -49.36 34.60
CA ALA A 452 4.26 -48.76 33.37
C ALA A 452 3.19 -48.74 32.26
N VAL A 453 2.40 -49.80 32.13
CA VAL A 453 1.27 -49.84 31.17
C VAL A 453 0.21 -48.78 31.49
N LYS A 454 -0.06 -48.54 32.78
CA LYS A 454 -0.99 -47.48 33.21
C LYS A 454 -0.46 -46.09 32.86
N GLU A 455 0.81 -45.82 33.14
CA GLU A 455 1.46 -44.55 32.79
C GLU A 455 1.44 -44.30 31.28
N ILE A 456 1.79 -45.31 30.47
CA ILE A 456 1.73 -45.20 29.00
C ILE A 456 0.29 -44.94 28.54
N THR A 457 -0.72 -45.56 29.18
CA THR A 457 -2.12 -45.29 28.87
C THR A 457 -2.48 -43.82 29.10
N GLU A 458 -2.04 -43.24 30.22
CA GLU A 458 -2.27 -41.82 30.53
C GLU A 458 -1.62 -40.92 29.48
N VAL A 459 -0.35 -41.17 29.12
CA VAL A 459 0.37 -40.44 28.06
C VAL A 459 -0.38 -40.50 26.73
N ILE A 460 -0.80 -41.69 26.31
CA ILE A 460 -1.47 -41.90 25.01
C ILE A 460 -2.85 -41.23 24.97
N THR A 461 -3.59 -41.22 26.09
CA THR A 461 -4.85 -40.48 26.18
C THR A 461 -4.64 -38.97 26.12
N HIS A 462 -3.54 -38.47 26.68
CA HIS A 462 -3.19 -37.06 26.57
C HIS A 462 -2.78 -36.69 25.14
N GLU A 463 -1.95 -37.51 24.47
CA GLU A 463 -1.61 -37.33 23.06
C GLU A 463 -2.85 -37.30 22.15
N GLY A 464 -3.86 -38.14 22.44
CA GLY A 464 -5.12 -38.13 21.71
C GLY A 464 -5.85 -36.77 21.78
N LYS A 465 -5.84 -36.11 22.94
CA LYS A 465 -6.41 -34.76 23.11
C LYS A 465 -5.59 -33.68 22.41
N GLU A 466 -4.26 -33.78 22.48
CA GLU A 466 -3.37 -32.85 21.78
C GLU A 466 -3.53 -32.96 20.26
N LEU A 467 -3.74 -34.16 19.72
CA LEU A 467 -4.07 -34.37 18.31
C LEU A 467 -5.41 -33.72 17.92
N GLU A 468 -6.44 -33.79 18.76
CA GLU A 468 -7.72 -33.11 18.52
C GLU A 468 -7.55 -31.58 18.48
N ASN A 469 -6.77 -31.02 19.41
CA ASN A 469 -6.46 -29.60 19.44
C ASN A 469 -5.65 -29.16 18.21
N MET A 470 -4.67 -29.98 17.78
CA MET A 470 -3.89 -29.73 16.58
C MET A 470 -4.78 -29.69 15.33
N ILE A 471 -5.75 -30.60 15.21
CA ILE A 471 -6.71 -30.59 14.08
C ILE A 471 -7.51 -29.28 14.06
N LYS A 472 -8.02 -28.83 15.22
CA LYS A 472 -8.75 -27.55 15.32
C LYS A 472 -7.89 -26.35 14.90
N GLN A 473 -6.63 -26.30 15.35
CA GLN A 473 -5.69 -25.24 14.96
C GLN A 473 -5.39 -25.23 13.45
N VAL A 474 -5.33 -26.42 12.84
CA VAL A 474 -5.15 -26.56 11.39
C VAL A 474 -6.41 -26.06 10.66
N GLU A 475 -7.61 -26.37 11.13
CA GLU A 475 -8.87 -25.85 10.58
C GLU A 475 -8.95 -24.32 10.69
N GLU A 476 -8.60 -23.73 11.83
CA GLU A 476 -8.52 -22.28 12.02
C GLU A 476 -7.50 -21.65 11.06
N SER A 477 -6.34 -22.30 10.87
CA SER A 477 -5.33 -21.83 9.92
C SER A 477 -5.82 -21.87 8.47
N PHE A 478 -6.70 -22.81 8.11
CA PHE A 478 -7.36 -22.84 6.80
C PHE A 478 -8.28 -21.63 6.61
N ILE A 479 -9.04 -21.25 7.63
CA ILE A 479 -9.91 -20.05 7.60
C ILE A 479 -9.06 -18.80 7.35
N ILE A 480 -8.00 -18.60 8.14
CA ILE A 480 -7.08 -17.46 7.99
C ILE A 480 -6.44 -17.45 6.59
N SER A 481 -6.01 -18.61 6.10
CA SER A 481 -5.42 -18.74 4.76
C SER A 481 -6.42 -18.32 3.66
N ARG A 482 -7.70 -18.66 3.82
CA ARG A 482 -8.76 -18.24 2.88
C ARG A 482 -9.01 -16.74 2.94
N GLU A 483 -9.09 -16.17 4.14
CA GLU A 483 -9.24 -14.72 4.35
C GLU A 483 -8.09 -13.94 3.72
N ASN A 484 -6.85 -14.44 3.86
CA ASN A 484 -5.68 -13.84 3.21
C ASN A 484 -5.76 -13.89 1.68
N SER A 485 -6.29 -14.97 1.10
CA SER A 485 -6.53 -15.07 -0.33
C SER A 485 -7.55 -14.02 -0.80
N GLU A 486 -8.67 -13.90 -0.10
CA GLU A 486 -9.71 -12.91 -0.41
C GLU A 486 -9.19 -11.47 -0.25
N ALA A 487 -8.35 -11.22 0.76
CA ALA A 487 -7.69 -9.93 0.96
C ALA A 487 -6.72 -9.62 -0.19
N ALA A 488 -5.95 -10.60 -0.65
CA ALA A 488 -5.05 -10.44 -1.80
C ALA A 488 -5.81 -10.05 -3.07
N GLU A 489 -6.93 -10.72 -3.36
CA GLU A 489 -7.78 -10.40 -4.51
C GLU A 489 -8.36 -8.98 -4.42
N LYS A 490 -8.85 -8.57 -3.25
CA LYS A 490 -9.35 -7.20 -3.04
C LYS A 490 -8.27 -6.14 -3.21
N ILE A 491 -7.04 -6.42 -2.75
CA ILE A 491 -5.91 -5.51 -2.95
C ILE A 491 -5.57 -5.40 -4.43
N LEU A 492 -5.51 -6.51 -5.17
CA LEU A 492 -5.26 -6.49 -6.61
C LEU A 492 -6.32 -5.67 -7.37
N ALA A 493 -7.60 -5.82 -7.04
CA ALA A 493 -8.66 -5.01 -7.63
C ALA A 493 -8.48 -3.50 -7.33
N ALA A 494 -8.13 -3.15 -6.09
CA ALA A 494 -7.87 -1.76 -5.71
C ALA A 494 -6.62 -1.18 -6.42
N LEU A 495 -5.62 -2.00 -6.72
CA LEU A 495 -4.45 -1.59 -7.48
C LEU A 495 -4.79 -1.29 -8.94
N GLU A 496 -5.72 -2.03 -9.56
CA GLU A 496 -6.21 -1.71 -10.91
C GLU A 496 -6.89 -0.33 -10.95
N GLU A 497 -7.71 -0.01 -9.94
CA GLU A 497 -8.31 1.33 -9.82
C GLU A 497 -7.25 2.43 -9.61
N GLN A 498 -6.25 2.18 -8.75
CA GLN A 498 -5.15 3.14 -8.53
C GLN A 498 -4.29 3.34 -9.79
N ALA A 499 -4.05 2.29 -10.58
CA ALA A 499 -3.34 2.41 -11.84
C ALA A 499 -4.09 3.33 -12.82
N GLY A 500 -5.43 3.21 -12.89
CA GLY A 500 -6.26 4.12 -13.68
C GLY A 500 -6.18 5.58 -13.19
N ALA A 501 -6.19 5.80 -11.88
CA ALA A 501 -6.05 7.15 -11.31
C ALA A 501 -4.68 7.79 -11.62
N VAL A 502 -3.61 6.98 -11.69
CA VAL A 502 -2.27 7.45 -12.08
C VAL A 502 -2.25 7.92 -13.54
N GLU A 503 -2.88 7.17 -14.45
CA GLU A 503 -3.02 7.58 -15.85
C GLU A 503 -3.81 8.89 -15.98
N GLU A 504 -4.88 9.05 -15.21
CA GLU A 504 -5.66 10.28 -15.16
C GLU A 504 -4.81 11.47 -14.68
N PHE A 505 -4.04 11.31 -13.59
CA PHE A 505 -3.14 12.37 -13.11
C PHE A 505 -2.08 12.76 -14.13
N ALA A 506 -1.49 11.79 -14.83
CA ALA A 506 -0.54 12.05 -15.91
C ALA A 506 -1.21 12.87 -17.03
N GLY A 507 -2.44 12.50 -17.42
CA GLY A 507 -3.23 13.23 -18.41
C GLY A 507 -3.57 14.66 -17.99
N VAL A 508 -4.02 14.86 -16.74
CA VAL A 508 -4.30 16.20 -16.20
C VAL A 508 -3.03 17.06 -16.17
N SER A 509 -1.90 16.48 -15.77
CA SER A 509 -0.62 17.20 -15.78
C SER A 509 -0.21 17.64 -17.19
N GLN A 510 -0.35 16.77 -18.19
CA GLN A 510 -0.10 17.11 -19.60
C GLN A 510 -0.99 18.27 -20.08
N ASN A 511 -2.27 18.25 -19.70
CA ASN A 511 -3.23 19.31 -20.05
C ASN A 511 -2.87 20.64 -19.39
N LEU A 512 -2.45 20.64 -18.13
CA LEU A 512 -1.99 21.84 -17.44
C LEU A 512 -0.72 22.42 -18.09
N LEU A 513 0.24 21.58 -18.47
CA LEU A 513 1.43 22.00 -19.23
C LEU A 513 1.06 22.66 -20.55
N SER A 514 0.09 22.10 -21.27
CA SER A 514 -0.42 22.69 -22.52
C SER A 514 -1.02 24.08 -22.27
N LEU A 515 -1.85 24.23 -21.24
CA LEU A 515 -2.44 25.52 -20.85
C LEU A 515 -1.38 26.54 -20.44
N VAL A 516 -0.37 26.12 -19.68
CA VAL A 516 0.78 26.97 -19.31
C VAL A 516 1.50 27.46 -20.55
N ASN A 517 1.74 26.60 -21.55
CA ASN A 517 2.39 26.99 -22.80
C ASN A 517 1.55 27.99 -23.59
N GLN A 518 0.22 27.82 -23.64
CA GLN A 518 -0.68 28.80 -24.26
C GLN A 518 -0.63 30.16 -23.54
N LEU A 519 -0.66 30.16 -22.19
CA LEU A 519 -0.53 31.39 -21.40
C LEU A 519 0.83 32.06 -21.60
N LYS A 520 1.92 31.28 -21.70
CA LYS A 520 3.25 31.80 -22.00
C LYS A 520 3.31 32.50 -23.35
N GLU A 521 2.72 31.91 -24.39
CA GLU A 521 2.64 32.57 -25.71
C GLU A 521 1.82 33.87 -25.66
N ILE A 522 0.71 33.89 -24.92
CA ILE A 522 -0.06 35.14 -24.69
C ILE A 522 0.80 36.19 -23.98
N THR A 523 1.52 35.83 -22.92
CA THR A 523 2.39 36.79 -22.20
C THR A 523 3.56 37.28 -23.05
N LYS A 524 4.08 36.45 -23.97
CA LYS A 524 5.15 36.81 -24.91
C LYS A 524 4.68 37.82 -25.95
N ILE A 525 3.43 37.70 -26.42
CA ILE A 525 2.79 38.69 -27.28
C ILE A 525 2.65 40.03 -26.54
N LEU A 526 2.39 39.99 -25.23
CA LEU A 526 2.26 41.17 -24.37
C LEU A 526 3.61 41.82 -23.99
N LYS A 527 4.73 41.42 -24.63
CA LYS A 527 6.10 41.96 -24.48
C LYS A 527 6.46 42.42 -23.06
N LEU A 528 6.08 41.61 -22.08
CA LEU A 528 6.42 41.80 -20.67
C LEU A 528 7.81 41.26 -20.35
#